data_AF-A0A671W1U0-F1
#
_entry.id   AF-A0A671W1U0-F1
#
_cell.length_a   1.000
_cell.length_b   1.000
_cell.length_c   1.000
_cell.angle_alpha   90.00
_cell.angle_beta   90.00
_cell.angle_gamma   90.00
#
_symmetry.space_group_name_H-M   'P 1'
#
loop_
_entity.id
_entity.type
_entity.pdbx_description
1 polymer ?
#
loop_
_entity_poly.entity_id
_entity_poly.type
_entity_poly.pdbx_seq_one_letter_code
_entity_poly.pdbx_strand_id
1 'polypeptide(L)'
;MLSINTYSVPVVYMEQTEATGSTPGRMPLNAGDTGYGSVRGSVLSSSVAASESSPLLIPEEEPEPGAVHRWKPLSREQLEAAAGGPGWRKVRCYLVLVFWLAWLAMLAISIAIVVMSPRPEVTPLRWWQKTQFYQLQPDNEGPGGVRALCEQLPYFRSLGFGALILAGLFDKEASPLNVTVTGERLKTVAEIQHLLAESNRAGLKVVLDVCEQDVAGNKRLNLSATHTLRFWLEQGVAGFAICDTDAAYSEKTLVEWRGVFKEFSTEEDEERIVVVKQTQDILPPLNNVTLVDVVMRSILPSSRHLLSANEVADAIETHLQTREDVIWPSWTVGGQVSRDLKKLLLVLMMTLPGSPAVRYDEDLDQTQNVSMKVSSSQGEAIEPDTSTDGEKTKRLAVALFTSLSRSRGREEALLYGSFTFLPFNSSTNSSSFSSNSTLASPSSPPILAFLRSWGCVHFLILLNVGPEMNRLDPAWAPSLPVAGVFVTSTGMDRLGSMTLDKLELRPHEAIVIKLFKAGSYS
;
A
#
# COMPACT_ATOMS: atom_id res chain seq x y z
N MET A 1 -14.04 -41.94 -28.64
CA MET A 1 -12.57 -42.00 -28.59
C MET A 1 -12.10 -40.54 -28.60
N LEU A 2 -12.01 -39.93 -27.41
CA LEU A 2 -11.76 -38.49 -27.25
C LEU A 2 -10.43 -38.34 -26.50
N SER A 3 -9.41 -37.96 -27.26
CA SER A 3 -8.08 -37.60 -26.78
C SER A 3 -8.16 -36.31 -25.98
N ILE A 4 -7.69 -36.34 -24.73
CA ILE A 4 -7.44 -35.15 -23.94
C ILE A 4 -5.94 -34.87 -24.05
N ASN A 5 -5.61 -33.76 -24.73
CA ASN A 5 -4.27 -33.20 -24.81
C ASN A 5 -3.84 -32.69 -23.44
N THR A 6 -2.79 -33.29 -22.88
CA THR A 6 -2.03 -32.76 -21.75
C THR A 6 -1.09 -31.66 -22.23
N TYR A 7 -1.42 -30.40 -21.92
CA TYR A 7 -0.45 -29.31 -21.99
C TYR A 7 0.38 -29.27 -20.71
N SER A 8 1.70 -29.38 -20.89
CA SER A 8 2.72 -29.30 -19.84
C SER A 8 2.91 -27.86 -19.38
N VAL A 9 2.89 -27.65 -18.06
CA VAL A 9 3.30 -26.39 -17.41
C VAL A 9 4.79 -26.48 -17.09
N PRO A 10 5.62 -25.47 -17.40
CA PRO A 10 7.04 -25.48 -17.03
C PRO A 10 7.21 -25.17 -15.54
N VAL A 11 7.93 -26.06 -14.85
CA VAL A 11 8.40 -25.86 -13.47
C VAL A 11 9.62 -24.95 -13.54
N VAL A 12 9.49 -23.72 -13.05
CA VAL A 12 10.63 -22.82 -12.81
C VAL A 12 11.22 -23.17 -11.45
N TYR A 13 12.43 -23.74 -11.46
CA TYR A 13 13.26 -23.89 -10.27
C TYR A 13 13.82 -22.51 -9.88
N MET A 14 13.67 -22.12 -8.60
CA MET A 14 14.51 -21.07 -8.02
C MET A 14 15.90 -21.64 -7.77
N GLU A 15 16.84 -21.21 -8.60
CA GLU A 15 18.27 -21.43 -8.46
C GLU A 15 18.81 -20.46 -7.38
N GLN A 16 19.34 -21.02 -6.30
CA GLN A 16 19.93 -20.29 -5.19
C GLN A 16 21.42 -20.11 -5.49
N THR A 17 21.83 -18.90 -5.87
CA THR A 17 23.22 -18.57 -6.22
C THR A 17 24.10 -18.56 -4.98
N GLU A 18 25.11 -19.45 -4.97
CA GLU A 18 26.26 -19.45 -4.07
C GLU A 18 27.13 -18.20 -4.23
N ALA A 19 27.63 -17.67 -3.12
CA ALA A 19 28.73 -16.71 -3.10
C ALA A 19 29.96 -17.39 -2.44
N THR A 20 30.96 -17.71 -3.26
CA THR A 20 32.30 -18.13 -2.83
C THR A 20 33.18 -16.92 -2.49
N GLY A 21 33.84 -16.95 -1.33
CA GLY A 21 34.90 -16.02 -0.95
C GLY A 21 35.87 -16.67 0.05
N SER A 22 37.13 -16.78 -0.36
CA SER A 22 38.19 -17.61 0.22
C SER A 22 38.76 -17.18 1.58
N THR A 23 39.12 -18.17 2.39
CA THR A 23 40.04 -18.13 3.54
C THR A 23 41.50 -17.90 3.09
N PRO A 24 42.44 -17.42 3.95
CA PRO A 24 43.14 -18.36 4.86
C PRO A 24 43.69 -17.78 6.18
N GLY A 25 43.92 -18.65 7.17
CA GLY A 25 45.06 -18.46 8.10
C GLY A 25 44.88 -18.83 9.58
N ARG A 26 45.33 -20.04 9.92
CA ARG A 26 45.84 -20.55 11.21
C ARG A 26 44.89 -21.12 12.28
N MET A 27 45.40 -22.23 12.80
CA MET A 27 44.85 -23.31 13.61
C MET A 27 45.15 -23.13 15.13
N PRO A 28 44.66 -24.02 16.03
CA PRO A 28 43.94 -23.65 17.24
C PRO A 28 44.63 -24.11 18.54
N LEU A 29 44.11 -23.70 19.71
CA LEU A 29 44.32 -24.40 20.98
C LEU A 29 43.14 -24.19 21.94
N ASN A 30 42.58 -25.31 22.43
CA ASN A 30 41.97 -25.57 23.75
C ASN A 30 40.73 -24.76 24.19
N ALA A 31 39.77 -25.28 24.94
CA ALA A 31 39.42 -26.60 25.46
C ALA A 31 38.01 -26.44 26.10
N GLY A 32 37.21 -27.50 26.18
CA GLY A 32 35.91 -27.45 26.86
C GLY A 32 34.96 -28.54 26.42
N ASP A 33 35.35 -29.78 26.73
CA ASP A 33 34.70 -31.03 26.39
C ASP A 33 33.58 -31.37 27.40
N THR A 34 32.41 -31.79 26.91
CA THR A 34 31.45 -32.63 27.66
C THR A 34 30.83 -33.67 26.71
N GLY A 35 31.67 -34.57 26.20
CA GLY A 35 31.23 -35.83 25.61
C GLY A 35 30.87 -36.87 26.68
N TYR A 36 29.65 -37.42 26.60
CA TYR A 36 29.29 -38.69 27.24
C TYR A 36 29.98 -39.83 26.48
N GLY A 37 31.02 -40.40 27.09
CA GLY A 37 31.80 -41.52 26.55
C GLY A 37 31.31 -42.87 27.05
N SER A 38 31.08 -43.77 26.09
CA SER A 38 30.98 -45.22 26.26
C SER A 38 32.24 -45.80 26.91
N VAL A 39 32.08 -46.68 27.91
CA VAL A 39 33.19 -47.41 28.53
C VAL A 39 33.17 -48.87 28.06
N ARG A 40 34.32 -49.37 27.61
CA ARG A 40 34.62 -50.81 27.55
C ARG A 40 36.04 -51.07 28.04
N GLY A 41 36.13 -51.88 29.10
CA GLY A 41 37.26 -52.78 29.41
C GLY A 41 38.44 -52.19 30.18
N SER A 42 38.75 -52.77 31.35
CA SER A 42 40.04 -53.44 31.58
C SER A 42 40.05 -54.24 32.88
N VAL A 43 40.83 -55.31 32.82
CA VAL A 43 41.23 -56.31 33.82
C VAL A 43 42.36 -55.76 34.72
N LEU A 44 42.37 -56.11 36.02
CA LEU A 44 43.50 -56.49 36.93
C LEU A 44 43.00 -56.36 38.40
N SER A 45 42.88 -57.43 39.19
CA SER A 45 43.90 -58.10 40.02
C SER A 45 44.47 -57.29 41.19
N SER A 46 44.11 -57.64 42.44
CA SER A 46 45.04 -57.93 43.56
C SER A 46 44.36 -57.99 44.96
N SER A 47 44.64 -59.09 45.68
CA SER A 47 44.81 -59.31 47.15
C SER A 47 43.83 -58.67 48.16
N VAL A 48 43.31 -59.38 49.17
CA VAL A 48 43.96 -59.86 50.43
C VAL A 48 43.02 -60.91 51.06
N ALA A 49 43.37 -62.21 51.15
CA ALA A 49 44.01 -62.97 52.25
C ALA A 49 43.30 -62.97 53.63
N ALA A 50 42.69 -64.11 54.01
CA ALA A 50 42.86 -64.79 55.31
C ALA A 50 42.18 -66.19 55.29
N SER A 51 43.00 -67.21 55.59
CA SER A 51 42.66 -68.64 55.70
C SER A 51 41.85 -68.98 56.96
N GLU A 52 40.99 -69.99 56.89
CA GLU A 52 41.14 -71.25 57.65
C GLU A 52 40.18 -72.34 57.12
N SER A 53 40.64 -73.58 57.25
CA SER A 53 40.27 -74.78 56.50
C SER A 53 39.15 -75.62 57.13
N SER A 54 38.31 -76.27 56.30
CA SER A 54 37.87 -77.66 56.46
C SER A 54 37.17 -78.21 55.19
N PRO A 55 37.23 -79.53 54.92
CA PRO A 55 37.18 -80.05 53.55
C PRO A 55 35.86 -80.74 53.13
N LEU A 56 35.68 -80.78 51.80
CA LEU A 56 35.03 -81.83 51.00
C LEU A 56 33.66 -82.37 51.47
N LEU A 57 32.59 -81.78 50.92
CA LEU A 57 31.47 -82.57 50.40
C LEU A 57 31.23 -82.13 48.97
N ILE A 58 31.38 -83.08 48.05
CA ILE A 58 31.09 -82.97 46.61
C ILE A 58 29.57 -82.82 46.45
N PRO A 59 29.05 -81.76 45.83
CA PRO A 59 27.69 -81.74 45.33
C PRO A 59 27.65 -82.19 43.87
N GLU A 60 26.78 -83.15 43.56
CA GLU A 60 26.43 -83.59 42.21
C GLU A 60 25.99 -82.45 41.28
N GLU A 61 26.39 -82.60 40.02
CA GLU A 61 25.89 -82.13 38.70
C GLU A 61 24.91 -80.93 38.54
N GLU A 62 25.40 -79.94 37.76
CA GLU A 62 24.78 -79.12 36.67
C GLU A 62 23.73 -78.01 36.94
N PRO A 63 23.59 -76.98 36.05
CA PRO A 63 24.54 -76.32 35.11
C PRO A 63 24.58 -74.76 35.23
N GLU A 64 25.61 -74.16 34.62
CA GLU A 64 25.95 -72.72 34.53
C GLU A 64 24.81 -71.72 34.19
N PRO A 65 24.71 -70.55 34.86
CA PRO A 65 23.87 -69.46 34.40
C PRO A 65 24.65 -68.34 33.67
N GLY A 66 24.20 -68.00 32.46
CA GLY A 66 24.18 -66.58 32.05
C GLY A 66 24.99 -66.17 30.81
N ALA A 67 24.78 -66.81 29.66
CA ALA A 67 25.14 -66.19 28.39
C ALA A 67 24.29 -64.95 28.12
N VAL A 68 24.92 -63.78 28.12
CA VAL A 68 24.32 -62.49 27.71
C VAL A 68 23.80 -62.59 26.27
N HIS A 69 22.48 -62.52 26.07
CA HIS A 69 21.84 -62.57 24.75
C HIS A 69 22.24 -61.36 23.88
N ARG A 70 23.21 -61.56 22.99
CA ARG A 70 23.54 -60.62 21.91
C ARG A 70 22.44 -60.65 20.86
N TRP A 71 21.66 -59.57 20.74
CA TRP A 71 20.67 -59.42 19.66
C TRP A 71 21.36 -59.57 18.30
N LYS A 72 20.98 -60.61 17.56
CA LYS A 72 21.50 -60.91 16.22
C LYS A 72 20.36 -60.65 15.23
N PRO A 73 20.55 -59.86 14.17
CA PRO A 73 19.51 -59.65 13.16
C PRO A 73 19.11 -61.01 12.56
N LEU A 74 17.80 -61.24 12.41
CA LEU A 74 17.30 -62.51 11.87
C LEU A 74 17.79 -62.73 10.44
N SER A 75 18.18 -63.96 10.14
CA SER A 75 18.43 -64.40 8.77
C SER A 75 17.12 -64.43 7.96
N ARG A 76 17.21 -64.32 6.63
CA ARG A 76 16.04 -64.30 5.73
C ARG A 76 15.07 -65.46 5.99
N GLU A 77 15.61 -66.66 6.16
CA GLU A 77 14.83 -67.89 6.36
C GLU A 77 14.09 -67.90 7.71
N GLN A 78 14.73 -67.41 8.77
CA GLN A 78 14.12 -67.29 10.09
C GLN A 78 13.03 -66.21 10.13
N LEU A 79 13.21 -65.13 9.36
CA LEU A 79 12.21 -64.08 9.22
C LEU A 79 11.00 -64.55 8.41
N GLU A 80 11.22 -65.31 7.33
CA GLU A 80 10.14 -65.90 6.54
C GLU A 80 9.34 -66.93 7.36
N ALA A 81 10.00 -67.72 8.20
CA ALA A 81 9.32 -68.66 9.11
C ALA A 81 8.52 -67.95 10.22
N ALA A 82 9.09 -66.92 10.86
CA ALA A 82 8.43 -66.20 11.96
C ALA A 82 7.34 -65.23 11.50
N ALA A 83 7.53 -64.56 10.36
CA ALA A 83 6.62 -63.53 9.84
C ALA A 83 5.71 -64.02 8.69
N GLY A 84 5.89 -65.24 8.18
CA GLY A 84 5.13 -65.82 7.06
C GLY A 84 3.76 -66.39 7.44
N GLY A 85 3.40 -66.40 8.74
CA GLY A 85 2.13 -66.94 9.21
C GLY A 85 0.89 -66.21 8.65
N PRO A 86 -0.27 -66.89 8.57
CA PRO A 86 -1.49 -66.34 7.98
C PRO A 86 -2.02 -65.09 8.72
N GLY A 87 -1.74 -64.95 10.02
CA GLY A 87 -2.05 -63.75 10.80
C GLY A 87 -1.25 -62.52 10.33
N TRP A 88 0.07 -62.65 10.19
CA TRP A 88 0.94 -61.57 9.71
C TRP A 88 0.66 -61.15 8.27
N ARG A 89 0.27 -62.10 7.40
CA ARG A 89 -0.18 -61.77 6.04
C ARG A 89 -1.44 -60.90 6.07
N LYS A 90 -2.42 -61.22 6.93
CA LYS A 90 -3.64 -60.41 7.11
C LYS A 90 -3.32 -59.02 7.65
N VAL A 91 -2.43 -58.91 8.64
CA VAL A 91 -2.00 -57.63 9.21
C VAL A 91 -1.31 -56.76 8.15
N ARG A 92 -0.39 -57.31 7.35
CA ARG A 92 0.26 -56.57 6.27
C ARG A 92 -0.74 -56.09 5.21
N CYS A 93 -1.66 -56.94 4.77
CA CYS A 93 -2.70 -56.53 3.83
C CYS A 93 -3.59 -55.43 4.42
N TYR A 94 -4.00 -55.56 5.69
CA TYR A 94 -4.78 -54.53 6.37
C TYR A 94 -4.04 -53.19 6.44
N LEU A 95 -2.75 -53.20 6.79
CA LEU A 95 -1.94 -51.99 6.93
C LEU A 95 -1.71 -51.30 5.57
N VAL A 96 -1.53 -52.07 4.49
CA VAL A 96 -1.47 -51.53 3.12
C VAL A 96 -2.82 -50.92 2.71
N LEU A 97 -3.94 -51.57 3.04
CA LEU A 97 -5.27 -51.01 2.76
C LEU A 97 -5.51 -49.71 3.52
N VAL A 98 -5.20 -49.68 4.83
CA VAL A 98 -5.31 -48.46 5.65
C VAL A 98 -4.41 -47.35 5.12
N PHE A 99 -3.19 -47.68 4.66
CA PHE A 99 -2.29 -46.71 4.04
C PHE A 99 -2.91 -46.07 2.79
N TRP A 100 -3.47 -46.87 1.87
CA TRP A 100 -4.12 -46.34 0.68
C TRP A 100 -5.38 -45.54 0.99
N LEU A 101 -6.18 -45.97 1.98
CA LEU A 101 -7.34 -45.22 2.43
C LEU A 101 -6.95 -43.88 3.06
N ALA A 102 -5.92 -43.85 3.91
CA ALA A 102 -5.40 -42.62 4.51
C ALA A 102 -4.83 -41.68 3.43
N TRP A 103 -4.12 -42.23 2.44
CA TRP A 103 -3.61 -41.47 1.31
C TRP A 103 -4.74 -40.84 0.48
N LEU A 104 -5.78 -41.60 0.15
CA LEU A 104 -6.95 -41.09 -0.57
C LEU A 104 -7.72 -40.04 0.27
N ALA A 105 -7.84 -40.24 1.58
CA ALA A 105 -8.47 -39.29 2.48
C ALA A 105 -7.69 -37.97 2.53
N MET A 106 -6.36 -38.04 2.67
CA MET A 106 -5.49 -36.85 2.62
C MET A 106 -5.63 -36.12 1.29
N LEU A 107 -5.63 -36.83 0.15
CA LEU A 107 -5.84 -36.25 -1.17
C LEU A 107 -7.21 -35.56 -1.28
N ALA A 108 -8.27 -36.21 -0.82
CA ALA A 108 -9.62 -35.66 -0.84
C ALA A 108 -9.73 -34.39 0.02
N ILE A 109 -9.12 -34.38 1.21
CA ILE A 109 -9.06 -33.21 2.10
C ILE A 109 -8.29 -32.06 1.41
N SER A 110 -7.14 -32.34 0.79
CA SER A 110 -6.38 -31.31 0.06
C SER A 110 -7.20 -30.67 -1.07
N ILE A 111 -7.91 -31.49 -1.86
CA ILE A 111 -8.78 -30.98 -2.93
C ILE A 111 -9.95 -30.19 -2.34
N ALA A 112 -10.59 -30.70 -1.28
CA ALA A 112 -11.69 -30.02 -0.61
C ALA A 112 -11.27 -28.65 -0.08
N ILE A 113 -10.09 -28.54 0.54
CA ILE A 113 -9.55 -27.25 0.99
C ILE A 113 -9.39 -26.28 -0.18
N VAL A 114 -8.82 -26.71 -1.31
CA VAL A 114 -8.63 -25.84 -2.49
C VAL A 114 -9.96 -25.39 -3.09
N VAL A 115 -10.97 -26.26 -3.15
CA VAL A 115 -12.29 -25.95 -3.73
C VAL A 115 -13.14 -25.08 -2.80
N MET A 116 -13.09 -25.33 -1.49
CA MET A 116 -13.83 -24.57 -0.48
C MET A 116 -13.13 -23.27 -0.10
N SER A 117 -11.83 -23.14 -0.36
CA SER A 117 -11.12 -21.88 -0.18
C SER A 117 -11.71 -20.85 -1.14
N PRO A 118 -12.29 -19.74 -0.63
CA PRO A 118 -12.76 -18.68 -1.49
C PRO A 118 -11.59 -18.20 -2.35
N ARG A 119 -11.81 -18.12 -3.68
CA ARG A 119 -10.80 -17.55 -4.57
C ARG A 119 -10.55 -16.11 -4.10
N PRO A 120 -9.30 -15.68 -3.91
CA PRO A 120 -9.03 -14.28 -3.65
C PRO A 120 -9.50 -13.48 -4.86
N GLU A 121 -10.65 -12.80 -4.75
CA GLU A 121 -11.25 -11.93 -5.77
C GLU A 121 -10.48 -10.61 -5.92
N VAL A 122 -9.15 -10.65 -5.89
CA VAL A 122 -8.35 -9.48 -6.24
C VAL A 122 -8.20 -9.45 -7.74
N THR A 123 -9.11 -8.76 -8.42
CA THR A 123 -8.76 -8.20 -9.73
C THR A 123 -7.52 -7.33 -9.53
N PRO A 124 -6.41 -7.60 -10.25
CA PRO A 124 -5.22 -6.80 -10.07
C PRO A 124 -5.57 -5.35 -10.44
N LEU A 125 -5.47 -4.45 -9.46
CA LEU A 125 -5.65 -3.01 -9.72
C LEU A 125 -4.66 -2.60 -10.81
N ARG A 126 -5.16 -1.77 -11.73
CA ARG A 126 -4.37 -1.15 -12.79
C ARG A 126 -3.37 -0.17 -12.18
N TRP A 127 -2.37 0.23 -12.97
CA TRP A 127 -1.30 1.10 -12.47
C TRP A 127 -1.86 2.39 -11.85
N TRP A 128 -2.82 3.05 -12.51
CA TRP A 128 -3.40 4.32 -12.03
C TRP A 128 -4.23 4.19 -10.75
N GLN A 129 -4.73 2.99 -10.44
CA GLN A 129 -5.53 2.71 -9.26
C GLN A 129 -4.66 2.46 -8.01
N LYS A 130 -3.44 1.96 -8.21
CA LYS A 130 -2.44 1.72 -7.14
C LYS A 130 -1.65 2.99 -6.82
N THR A 131 -1.43 3.85 -7.81
CA THR A 131 -0.52 5.00 -7.69
C THR A 131 -1.16 6.22 -7.02
N GLN A 132 -0.32 7.05 -6.42
CA GLN A 132 -0.67 8.42 -6.05
C GLN A 132 -0.23 9.37 -7.18
N PHE A 133 -1.12 10.31 -7.53
CA PHE A 133 -0.84 11.36 -8.51
C PHE A 133 -0.22 12.58 -7.82
N TYR A 134 0.73 13.22 -8.49
CA TYR A 134 1.28 14.51 -8.09
C TYR A 134 0.97 15.56 -9.15
N GLN A 135 0.20 16.58 -8.80
CA GLN A 135 -0.17 17.67 -9.70
C GLN A 135 0.90 18.76 -9.62
N LEU A 136 1.57 18.98 -10.75
CA LEU A 136 2.59 19.99 -10.89
C LEU A 136 2.15 21.02 -11.92
N GLN A 137 2.37 22.29 -11.58
CA GLN A 137 2.33 23.40 -12.52
C GLN A 137 3.79 23.87 -12.69
N PRO A 138 4.43 23.63 -13.84
CA PRO A 138 5.79 24.08 -14.07
C PRO A 138 5.77 25.62 -14.10
N ASP A 139 6.51 26.23 -13.19
CA ASP A 139 6.72 27.67 -13.22
C ASP A 139 7.71 27.99 -14.35
N ASN A 140 7.23 28.73 -15.35
CA ASN A 140 8.01 29.09 -16.55
C ASN A 140 8.95 30.28 -16.30
N GLU A 141 8.91 30.93 -15.12
CA GLU A 141 9.72 32.13 -14.84
C GLU A 141 11.07 31.85 -14.13
N GLY A 142 11.28 30.64 -13.62
CA GLY A 142 12.53 30.26 -12.95
C GLY A 142 13.64 29.85 -13.94
N PRO A 143 14.90 30.31 -13.78
CA PRO A 143 16.02 30.05 -14.72
C PRO A 143 16.50 28.58 -14.80
N GLY A 144 15.70 27.62 -14.33
CA GLY A 144 15.99 26.18 -14.37
C GLY A 144 14.76 25.26 -14.40
N GLY A 145 13.55 25.75 -14.69
CA GLY A 145 12.26 25.06 -14.43
C GLY A 145 12.23 23.56 -14.72
N VAL A 146 12.36 23.14 -15.98
CA VAL A 146 12.26 21.71 -16.36
C VAL A 146 13.47 20.89 -15.91
N ARG A 147 14.67 21.46 -15.88
CA ARG A 147 15.88 20.74 -15.44
C ARG A 147 15.88 20.48 -13.94
N ALA A 148 15.52 21.49 -13.15
CA ALA A 148 15.37 21.37 -11.71
C ALA A 148 14.27 20.35 -11.36
N LEU A 149 13.17 20.35 -12.12
CA LEU A 149 12.14 19.34 -11.98
C LEU A 149 12.66 17.92 -12.27
N CYS A 150 13.43 17.72 -13.35
CA CYS A 150 14.03 16.43 -13.67
C CYS A 150 14.90 15.89 -12.52
N GLU A 151 15.64 16.75 -11.83
CA GLU A 151 16.46 16.38 -10.67
C GLU A 151 15.62 15.91 -9.47
N GLN A 152 14.38 16.38 -9.34
CA GLN A 152 13.45 15.98 -8.28
C GLN A 152 12.67 14.68 -8.56
N LEU A 153 12.64 14.19 -9.80
CA LEU A 153 11.86 12.99 -10.18
C LEU A 153 12.21 11.75 -9.34
N PRO A 154 13.50 11.41 -9.09
CA PRO A 154 13.83 10.28 -8.23
C PRO A 154 13.35 10.46 -6.79
N TYR A 155 13.34 11.70 -6.29
CA TYR A 155 12.81 12.03 -4.97
C TYR A 155 11.30 11.81 -4.90
N PHE A 156 10.53 12.29 -5.89
CA PHE A 156 9.09 12.02 -5.94
C PHE A 156 8.77 10.53 -6.00
N ARG A 157 9.57 9.75 -6.75
CA ARG A 157 9.43 8.29 -6.75
C ARG A 157 9.68 7.70 -5.36
N SER A 158 10.68 8.21 -4.63
CA SER A 158 11.00 7.73 -3.27
C SER A 158 9.91 8.05 -2.24
N LEU A 159 9.15 9.14 -2.43
CA LEU A 159 7.99 9.49 -1.60
C LEU A 159 6.78 8.56 -1.84
N GLY A 160 6.79 7.81 -2.95
CA GLY A 160 5.73 6.86 -3.31
C GLY A 160 4.83 7.32 -4.45
N PHE A 161 5.10 8.47 -5.07
CA PHE A 161 4.37 8.89 -6.26
C PHE A 161 4.61 7.92 -7.42
N GLY A 162 3.55 7.63 -8.17
CA GLY A 162 3.62 6.77 -9.34
C GLY A 162 3.32 7.49 -10.65
N ALA A 163 2.65 8.64 -10.57
CA ALA A 163 2.30 9.42 -11.74
C ALA A 163 2.32 10.92 -11.47
N LEU A 164 2.68 11.69 -12.49
CA LEU A 164 2.71 13.14 -12.51
C LEU A 164 1.59 13.66 -13.41
N ILE A 165 0.84 14.65 -12.94
CA ILE A 165 -0.15 15.39 -13.74
C ILE A 165 0.45 16.77 -14.01
N LEU A 166 0.83 17.03 -15.27
CA LEU A 166 1.47 18.28 -15.67
C LEU A 166 0.42 19.26 -16.21
N ALA A 167 0.11 20.28 -15.41
CA ALA A 167 -0.80 21.37 -15.75
C ALA A 167 -0.06 22.55 -16.39
N GLY A 168 -0.76 23.37 -17.18
CA GLY A 168 -0.23 24.67 -17.64
C GLY A 168 0.92 24.61 -18.66
N LEU A 169 1.22 23.44 -19.24
CA LEU A 169 2.20 23.30 -20.32
C LEU A 169 1.77 23.98 -21.63
N PHE A 170 0.47 24.25 -21.76
CA PHE A 170 -0.14 24.90 -22.90
C PHE A 170 -0.64 26.28 -22.44
N ASP A 171 0.25 27.26 -22.36
CA ASP A 171 -0.14 28.62 -21.96
C ASP A 171 -0.63 29.45 -23.17
N LYS A 172 -1.38 30.53 -22.85
CA LYS A 172 -2.34 31.33 -23.63
C LYS A 172 -2.01 31.77 -25.07
N GLU A 173 -0.80 31.55 -25.58
CA GLU A 173 -0.40 31.90 -26.96
C GLU A 173 -0.07 30.69 -27.85
N ALA A 174 0.01 29.50 -27.26
CA ALA A 174 0.41 28.27 -27.93
C ALA A 174 -0.79 27.37 -28.25
N SER A 175 -1.68 27.83 -29.14
CA SER A 175 -2.61 26.92 -29.80
C SER A 175 -1.82 25.85 -30.57
N PRO A 176 -2.08 24.54 -30.36
CA PRO A 176 -1.39 23.44 -31.03
C PRO A 176 -1.79 23.27 -32.50
N LEU A 177 -2.73 24.10 -33.00
CA LEU A 177 -3.30 23.93 -34.35
C LEU A 177 -2.72 24.83 -35.44
N ASN A 178 -1.76 25.73 -35.15
CA ASN A 178 -1.09 26.49 -36.21
C ASN A 178 0.36 26.00 -36.39
N VAL A 179 0.55 25.17 -37.41
CA VAL A 179 1.82 24.63 -37.93
C VAL A 179 2.62 25.73 -38.64
N THR A 180 2.89 26.83 -37.95
CA THR A 180 3.92 27.80 -38.36
C THR A 180 4.93 27.87 -37.24
N VAL A 181 6.07 27.24 -37.53
CA VAL A 181 7.19 26.96 -36.64
C VAL A 181 7.78 28.27 -36.10
N THR A 182 7.51 28.58 -34.83
CA THR A 182 8.29 29.56 -34.05
C THR A 182 9.27 28.79 -33.17
N GLY A 183 10.53 29.21 -33.11
CA GLY A 183 11.62 28.50 -32.39
C GLY A 183 11.36 28.28 -30.90
N GLU A 184 10.55 29.13 -30.26
CA GLU A 184 10.16 28.96 -28.86
C GLU A 184 9.25 27.73 -28.64
N ARG A 185 8.40 27.37 -29.60
CA ARG A 185 7.53 26.17 -29.50
C ARG A 185 8.33 24.87 -29.60
N LEU A 186 9.32 24.82 -30.49
CA LEU A 186 10.24 23.68 -30.61
C LEU A 186 11.02 23.48 -29.31
N LYS A 187 11.39 24.58 -28.64
CA LYS A 187 12.07 24.54 -27.35
C LYS A 187 11.16 23.93 -26.26
N THR A 188 9.90 24.36 -26.16
CA THR A 188 8.92 23.80 -25.22
C THR A 188 8.65 22.32 -25.47
N VAL A 189 8.48 21.90 -26.73
CA VAL A 189 8.24 20.48 -27.06
C VAL A 189 9.46 19.61 -26.71
N ALA A 190 10.67 20.06 -27.02
CA ALA A 190 11.90 19.34 -26.68
C ALA A 190 12.10 19.23 -25.16
N GLU A 191 11.75 20.28 -24.41
CA GLU A 191 11.78 20.27 -22.94
C GLU A 191 10.77 19.27 -22.36
N ILE A 192 9.54 19.22 -22.89
CA ILE A 192 8.53 18.23 -22.48
C ILE A 192 8.97 16.81 -22.84
N GLN A 193 9.52 16.59 -24.04
CA GLN A 193 10.06 15.28 -24.45
C GLN A 193 11.19 14.81 -23.52
N HIS A 194 12.09 15.72 -23.15
CA HIS A 194 13.15 15.44 -22.20
C HIS A 194 12.57 15.07 -20.82
N LEU A 195 11.58 15.84 -20.34
CA LEU A 195 10.91 15.54 -19.07
C LEU A 195 10.19 14.19 -19.08
N LEU A 196 9.52 13.83 -20.19
CA LEU A 196 8.86 12.54 -20.37
C LEU A 196 9.89 11.39 -20.32
N ALA A 197 11.01 11.54 -21.02
CA ALA A 197 12.07 10.54 -21.04
C ALA A 197 12.68 10.33 -19.64
N GLU A 198 13.00 11.42 -18.92
CA GLU A 198 13.54 11.34 -17.56
C GLU A 198 12.51 10.81 -16.55
N SER A 199 11.23 11.16 -16.70
CA SER A 199 10.15 10.63 -15.85
C SER A 199 9.98 9.13 -16.02
N ASN A 200 9.98 8.66 -17.27
CA ASN A 200 9.91 7.23 -17.57
C ASN A 200 11.14 6.48 -17.03
N ARG A 201 12.35 7.06 -17.12
CA ARG A 201 13.57 6.50 -16.50
C ARG A 201 13.48 6.43 -14.98
N ALA A 202 12.83 7.40 -14.34
CA ALA A 202 12.57 7.41 -12.91
C ALA A 202 11.40 6.49 -12.48
N GLY A 203 10.72 5.84 -13.43
CA GLY A 203 9.57 4.97 -13.16
C GLY A 203 8.29 5.73 -12.81
N LEU A 204 8.15 6.97 -13.29
CA LEU A 204 6.98 7.82 -13.13
C LEU A 204 6.22 7.93 -14.46
N LYS A 205 4.91 7.69 -14.42
CA LYS A 205 4.03 7.91 -15.57
C LYS A 205 3.64 9.39 -15.64
N VAL A 206 3.51 9.94 -16.84
CA VAL A 206 3.14 11.35 -17.03
C VAL A 206 1.78 11.47 -17.71
N VAL A 207 0.87 12.20 -17.08
CA VAL A 207 -0.45 12.56 -17.57
C VAL A 207 -0.44 14.04 -17.92
N LEU A 208 -0.81 14.40 -19.14
CA LEU A 208 -0.87 15.79 -19.57
C LEU A 208 -2.23 16.39 -19.22
N ASP A 209 -2.22 17.47 -18.46
CA ASP A 209 -3.43 18.18 -18.10
C ASP A 209 -3.75 19.27 -19.11
N VAL A 210 -4.86 19.07 -19.79
CA VAL A 210 -5.40 19.94 -20.84
C VAL A 210 -6.67 20.64 -20.37
N CYS A 211 -7.07 20.42 -19.10
CA CYS A 211 -8.12 21.15 -18.44
C CYS A 211 -7.63 22.56 -18.11
N GLU A 212 -7.73 23.47 -19.08
CA GLU A 212 -7.40 24.89 -18.88
C GLU A 212 -8.51 25.55 -18.05
N GLN A 213 -8.23 25.81 -16.77
CA GLN A 213 -9.13 26.57 -15.91
C GLN A 213 -9.02 28.07 -16.20
N ASP A 214 -9.74 28.52 -17.23
CA ASP A 214 -9.71 29.93 -17.60
C ASP A 214 -10.70 30.74 -16.74
N VAL A 215 -10.18 31.60 -15.87
CA VAL A 215 -10.94 32.71 -15.25
C VAL A 215 -11.29 33.78 -16.30
N ALA A 216 -10.70 33.72 -17.51
CA ALA A 216 -10.83 34.74 -18.55
C ALA A 216 -11.44 34.23 -19.88
N GLY A 217 -12.10 33.07 -19.89
CA GLY A 217 -13.06 32.68 -20.92
C GLY A 217 -12.61 32.72 -22.38
N ASN A 218 -11.33 32.54 -22.72
CA ASN A 218 -10.89 32.49 -24.10
C ASN A 218 -9.84 31.40 -24.42
N LYS A 219 -10.33 30.48 -25.26
CA LYS A 219 -9.65 29.57 -26.20
C LYS A 219 -9.11 28.25 -25.64
N ARG A 220 -10.06 27.32 -25.48
CA ARG A 220 -9.85 25.87 -25.29
C ARG A 220 -8.92 25.28 -26.35
N LEU A 221 -7.96 24.47 -25.92
CA LEU A 221 -7.31 23.49 -26.79
C LEU A 221 -8.37 22.57 -27.38
N ASN A 222 -8.58 22.64 -28.68
CA ASN A 222 -9.48 21.70 -29.35
C ASN A 222 -8.75 20.37 -29.57
N LEU A 223 -8.53 19.61 -28.49
CA LEU A 223 -7.98 18.25 -28.54
C LEU A 223 -8.93 17.23 -29.18
N SER A 224 -10.07 17.67 -29.74
CA SER A 224 -10.86 16.84 -30.64
C SER A 224 -10.03 16.31 -31.83
N ALA A 225 -8.89 16.93 -32.15
CA ALA A 225 -7.99 16.45 -33.19
C ALA A 225 -7.19 15.22 -32.73
N THR A 226 -7.58 14.04 -33.24
CA THR A 226 -6.91 12.75 -32.99
C THR A 226 -5.42 12.73 -33.35
N HIS A 227 -4.96 13.59 -34.26
CA HIS A 227 -3.55 13.72 -34.61
C HIS A 227 -2.69 14.27 -33.47
N THR A 228 -3.18 15.25 -32.73
CA THR A 228 -2.48 15.79 -31.55
C THR A 228 -2.37 14.73 -30.45
N LEU A 229 -3.44 13.96 -30.27
CA LEU A 229 -3.47 12.84 -29.34
C LEU A 229 -2.39 11.80 -29.69
N ARG A 230 -2.33 11.37 -30.95
CA ARG A 230 -1.33 10.42 -31.43
C ARG A 230 0.10 10.93 -31.26
N PHE A 231 0.37 12.19 -31.62
CA PHE A 231 1.68 12.79 -31.48
C PHE A 231 2.22 12.65 -30.04
N TRP A 232 1.42 13.03 -29.03
CA TRP A 232 1.83 12.96 -27.63
C TRP A 232 1.92 11.53 -27.08
N LEU A 233 1.06 10.62 -27.54
CA LEU A 233 1.15 9.20 -27.19
C LEU A 233 2.42 8.54 -27.75
N GLU A 234 2.85 8.92 -28.96
CA GLU A 234 4.14 8.50 -29.53
C GLU A 234 5.33 8.98 -28.70
N GLN A 235 5.21 10.13 -28.01
CA GLN A 235 6.24 10.60 -27.07
C GLN A 235 6.25 9.86 -25.73
N GLY A 236 5.33 8.91 -25.51
CA GLY A 236 5.26 8.13 -24.28
C GLY A 236 4.43 8.75 -23.16
N VAL A 237 3.50 9.67 -23.48
CA VAL A 237 2.51 10.18 -22.52
C VAL A 237 1.59 9.05 -22.07
N ALA A 238 1.37 8.91 -20.76
CA ALA A 238 0.58 7.84 -20.16
C ALA A 238 -0.93 8.15 -20.10
N GLY A 239 -1.34 9.40 -20.32
CA GLY A 239 -2.75 9.77 -20.34
C GLY A 239 -2.98 11.27 -20.45
N PHE A 240 -4.25 11.64 -20.45
CA PHE A 240 -4.69 13.04 -20.53
C PHE A 240 -5.72 13.35 -19.46
N ALA A 241 -5.59 14.51 -18.81
CA ALA A 241 -6.57 15.04 -17.89
C ALA A 241 -7.41 16.14 -18.55
N ILE A 242 -8.73 15.95 -18.62
CA ILE A 242 -9.71 16.87 -19.25
C ILE A 242 -10.71 17.38 -18.19
N CYS A 243 -11.34 18.53 -18.42
CA CYS A 243 -12.48 18.94 -17.59
C CYS A 243 -13.78 18.28 -18.06
N ASP A 244 -14.73 18.08 -17.15
CA ASP A 244 -16.13 17.75 -17.45
C ASP A 244 -16.85 18.76 -18.36
N THR A 245 -16.39 20.01 -18.40
CA THR A 245 -16.92 21.07 -19.27
C THR A 245 -16.30 21.13 -20.67
N ASP A 246 -15.28 20.31 -20.94
CA ASP A 246 -14.54 20.37 -22.21
C ASP A 246 -15.32 19.70 -23.35
N ALA A 247 -15.11 20.19 -24.57
CA ALA A 247 -15.67 19.55 -25.76
C ALA A 247 -15.16 18.10 -25.98
N ALA A 248 -14.00 17.77 -25.38
CA ALA A 248 -13.46 16.43 -25.36
C ALA A 248 -14.27 15.46 -24.48
N TYR A 249 -14.99 15.97 -23.47
CA TYR A 249 -15.91 15.19 -22.63
C TYR A 249 -17.24 14.97 -23.37
N SER A 250 -17.18 14.24 -24.49
CA SER A 250 -18.35 13.76 -25.22
C SER A 250 -18.19 12.29 -25.55
N GLU A 251 -19.29 11.53 -25.55
CA GLU A 251 -19.27 10.09 -25.83
C GLU A 251 -18.58 9.79 -27.17
N LYS A 252 -18.88 10.59 -28.21
CA LYS A 252 -18.27 10.46 -29.53
C LYS A 252 -16.74 10.60 -29.47
N THR A 253 -16.25 11.69 -28.87
CA THR A 253 -14.80 11.95 -28.80
C THR A 253 -14.08 10.91 -27.94
N LEU A 254 -14.66 10.52 -26.81
CA LEU A 254 -14.06 9.51 -25.91
C LEU A 254 -14.00 8.13 -26.55
N VAL A 255 -14.98 7.75 -27.37
CA VAL A 255 -14.94 6.50 -28.15
C VAL A 255 -13.81 6.55 -29.18
N GLU A 256 -13.65 7.66 -29.89
CA GLU A 256 -12.55 7.86 -30.84
C GLU A 256 -11.18 7.79 -30.14
N TRP A 257 -11.04 8.46 -28.99
CA TRP A 257 -9.82 8.42 -28.18
C TRP A 257 -9.51 7.02 -27.68
N ARG A 258 -10.52 6.26 -27.25
CA ARG A 258 -10.34 4.86 -26.82
C ARG A 258 -9.84 3.97 -27.95
N GLY A 259 -10.25 4.24 -29.20
CA GLY A 259 -9.68 3.61 -30.38
C GLY A 259 -8.17 3.84 -30.48
N VAL A 260 -7.75 5.11 -30.35
CA VAL A 260 -6.32 5.48 -30.37
C VAL A 260 -5.57 4.90 -29.19
N PHE A 261 -6.10 4.96 -27.96
CA PHE A 261 -5.41 4.46 -26.77
C PHE A 261 -5.12 2.97 -26.84
N LYS A 262 -6.02 2.19 -27.45
CA LYS A 262 -5.79 0.75 -27.70
C LYS A 262 -4.61 0.50 -28.63
N GLU A 263 -4.32 1.40 -29.57
CA GLU A 263 -3.13 1.29 -30.45
C GLU A 263 -1.82 1.39 -29.65
N PHE A 264 -1.83 2.19 -28.56
CA PHE A 264 -0.64 2.47 -27.74
C PHE A 264 -0.60 1.70 -26.40
N SER A 265 -1.64 0.92 -26.08
CA SER A 265 -1.74 0.12 -24.85
C SER A 265 -1.40 -1.34 -25.15
N THR A 266 -0.11 -1.63 -25.35
CA THR A 266 0.37 -2.98 -25.74
C THR A 266 0.52 -3.93 -24.56
N GLU A 267 0.79 -3.41 -23.36
CA GLU A 267 0.98 -4.16 -22.12
C GLU A 267 0.13 -3.56 -20.98
N GLU A 268 -0.21 -4.36 -19.97
CA GLU A 268 -1.05 -3.92 -18.84
C GLU A 268 -0.44 -2.73 -18.06
N ASP A 269 0.89 -2.64 -18.00
CA ASP A 269 1.63 -1.56 -17.33
C ASP A 269 1.84 -0.32 -18.21
N GLU A 270 1.40 -0.35 -19.47
CA GLU A 270 1.49 0.77 -20.44
C GLU A 270 0.12 1.30 -20.89
N GLU A 271 -0.94 0.89 -20.21
CA GLU A 271 -2.30 1.36 -20.52
C GLU A 271 -2.42 2.88 -20.44
N ARG A 272 -3.07 3.47 -21.46
CA ARG A 272 -3.29 4.91 -21.57
C ARG A 272 -4.64 5.31 -20.98
N ILE A 273 -4.65 6.34 -20.14
CA ILE A 273 -5.85 6.72 -19.36
C ILE A 273 -6.41 8.09 -19.71
N VAL A 274 -7.72 8.24 -19.52
CA VAL A 274 -8.39 9.54 -19.43
C VAL A 274 -8.73 9.83 -17.97
N VAL A 275 -8.27 10.98 -17.48
CA VAL A 275 -8.63 11.52 -16.16
C VAL A 275 -9.61 12.67 -16.39
N VAL A 276 -10.78 12.62 -15.76
CA VAL A 276 -11.76 13.72 -15.83
C VAL A 276 -11.72 14.51 -14.54
N LYS A 277 -11.38 15.79 -14.62
CA LYS A 277 -11.49 16.74 -13.51
C LYS A 277 -12.93 17.21 -13.44
N GLN A 278 -13.59 16.88 -12.34
CA GLN A 278 -14.94 17.32 -12.06
C GLN A 278 -14.91 18.78 -11.59
N THR A 279 -15.54 19.67 -12.34
CA THR A 279 -15.66 21.10 -12.03
C THR A 279 -17.07 21.43 -11.54
N GLN A 280 -18.07 20.69 -12.00
CA GLN A 280 -19.47 20.84 -11.59
C GLN A 280 -19.81 19.95 -10.38
N ASP A 281 -20.86 20.29 -9.63
CA ASP A 281 -21.30 19.51 -8.46
C ASP A 281 -21.70 18.08 -8.83
N ILE A 282 -22.22 17.89 -10.04
CA ILE A 282 -22.65 16.58 -10.58
C ILE A 282 -22.00 16.40 -11.95
N LEU A 283 -21.34 15.25 -12.14
CA LEU A 283 -20.80 14.88 -13.46
C LEU A 283 -21.93 14.66 -14.46
N PRO A 284 -21.83 15.22 -15.67
CA PRO A 284 -22.78 14.90 -16.73
C PRO A 284 -22.72 13.40 -17.06
N PRO A 285 -23.87 12.71 -17.14
CA PRO A 285 -23.91 11.27 -17.34
C PRO A 285 -23.40 10.89 -18.73
N LEU A 286 -22.61 9.82 -18.80
CA LEU A 286 -22.22 9.15 -20.03
C LEU A 286 -23.01 7.85 -20.18
N ASN A 287 -23.48 7.56 -21.40
CA ASN A 287 -24.19 6.29 -21.67
C ASN A 287 -23.26 5.08 -21.45
N ASN A 288 -21.98 5.23 -21.78
CA ASN A 288 -20.96 4.22 -21.54
C ASN A 288 -19.94 4.71 -20.51
N VAL A 289 -20.11 4.26 -19.27
CA VAL A 289 -19.31 4.65 -18.10
C VAL A 289 -17.85 4.18 -18.20
N THR A 290 -17.58 3.15 -19.00
CA THR A 290 -16.21 2.59 -19.19
C THR A 290 -15.30 3.47 -20.04
N LEU A 291 -15.81 4.59 -20.58
CA LEU A 291 -15.04 5.51 -21.41
C LEU A 291 -14.07 6.38 -20.61
N VAL A 292 -14.32 6.55 -19.32
CA VAL A 292 -13.50 7.32 -18.39
C VAL A 292 -12.87 6.38 -17.38
N ASP A 293 -11.55 6.48 -17.22
CA ASP A 293 -10.82 5.54 -16.36
C ASP A 293 -10.69 6.08 -14.93
N VAL A 294 -10.61 7.40 -14.74
CA VAL A 294 -10.51 8.07 -13.44
C VAL A 294 -11.31 9.37 -13.43
N VAL A 295 -12.04 9.62 -12.34
CA VAL A 295 -12.68 10.91 -12.08
C VAL A 295 -12.06 11.58 -10.87
N MET A 296 -11.40 12.71 -11.08
CA MET A 296 -10.76 13.51 -10.05
C MET A 296 -11.73 14.54 -9.48
N ARG A 297 -11.93 14.49 -8.17
CA ARG A 297 -12.86 15.32 -7.40
C ARG A 297 -12.12 16.17 -6.40
N SER A 298 -12.55 17.42 -6.26
CA SER A 298 -12.07 18.28 -5.20
C SER A 298 -12.90 18.06 -3.94
N ILE A 299 -12.25 17.71 -2.82
CA ILE A 299 -12.92 17.55 -1.50
C ILE A 299 -13.48 18.89 -1.01
N LEU A 300 -12.79 19.98 -1.35
CA LEU A 300 -13.17 21.34 -0.94
C LEU A 300 -13.58 22.16 -2.16
N PRO A 301 -14.55 23.06 -2.03
CA PRO A 301 -14.91 23.98 -3.09
C PRO A 301 -13.73 24.92 -3.42
N SER A 302 -13.67 25.39 -4.66
CA SER A 302 -12.68 26.37 -5.08
C SER A 302 -13.01 27.74 -4.46
N SER A 303 -12.30 28.12 -3.40
CA SER A 303 -12.43 29.43 -2.74
C SER A 303 -11.18 30.29 -2.93
N ARG A 304 -11.37 31.62 -2.98
CA ARG A 304 -10.28 32.61 -2.92
C ARG A 304 -9.94 33.06 -1.50
N HIS A 305 -10.75 32.66 -0.54
CA HIS A 305 -10.60 32.96 0.88
C HIS A 305 -10.29 31.68 1.64
N LEU A 306 -9.70 31.83 2.83
CA LEU A 306 -9.39 30.72 3.71
C LEU A 306 -10.69 30.16 4.30
N LEU A 307 -10.98 28.88 4.03
CA LEU A 307 -12.20 28.22 4.51
C LEU A 307 -12.16 28.02 6.03
N SER A 308 -13.31 28.22 6.67
CA SER A 308 -13.50 27.94 8.09
C SER A 308 -13.58 26.44 8.38
N ALA A 309 -13.34 26.04 9.63
CA ALA A 309 -13.42 24.64 10.04
C ALA A 309 -14.81 24.02 9.81
N ASN A 310 -15.89 24.81 9.92
CA ASN A 310 -17.25 24.35 9.67
C ASN A 310 -17.50 24.11 8.18
N GLU A 311 -17.11 25.04 7.31
CA GLU A 311 -17.22 24.86 5.85
C GLU A 311 -16.41 23.65 5.37
N VAL A 312 -15.24 23.42 5.97
CA VAL A 312 -14.41 22.24 5.68
C VAL A 312 -15.10 20.97 6.16
N ALA A 313 -15.68 20.95 7.36
CA ALA A 313 -16.39 19.78 7.88
C ALA A 313 -17.62 19.43 7.03
N ASP A 314 -18.43 20.43 6.66
CA ASP A 314 -19.62 20.25 5.82
C ASP A 314 -19.25 19.71 4.42
N ALA A 315 -18.17 20.22 3.83
CA ALA A 315 -17.66 19.74 2.55
C ALA A 315 -17.17 18.29 2.63
N ILE A 316 -16.40 17.94 3.67
CA ILE A 316 -15.93 16.56 3.88
C ILE A 316 -17.12 15.63 4.08
N GLU A 317 -18.07 15.98 4.95
CA GLU A 317 -19.24 15.15 5.25
C GLU A 317 -20.08 14.89 4.00
N THR A 318 -20.29 15.90 3.16
CA THR A 318 -21.01 15.78 1.88
C THR A 318 -20.36 14.70 1.00
N HIS A 319 -19.04 14.69 0.90
CA HIS A 319 -18.32 13.67 0.12
C HIS A 319 -18.32 12.29 0.77
N LEU A 320 -18.26 12.21 2.11
CA LEU A 320 -18.33 10.92 2.83
C LEU A 320 -19.72 10.27 2.76
N GLN A 321 -20.78 11.07 2.62
CA GLN A 321 -22.15 10.56 2.47
C GLN A 321 -22.52 10.23 1.01
N THR A 322 -21.80 10.80 0.04
CA THR A 322 -22.03 10.53 -1.39
C THR A 322 -21.71 9.07 -1.69
N ARG A 323 -22.67 8.34 -2.30
CA ARG A 323 -22.54 6.90 -2.59
C ARG A 323 -21.49 6.63 -3.67
N GLU A 324 -20.91 5.42 -3.61
CA GLU A 324 -19.94 4.93 -4.58
C GLU A 324 -20.45 5.03 -6.02
N ASP A 325 -19.68 5.74 -6.85
CA ASP A 325 -19.89 5.80 -8.29
C ASP A 325 -19.29 4.59 -8.99
N VAL A 326 -19.81 4.28 -10.18
CA VAL A 326 -19.33 3.18 -11.02
C VAL A 326 -17.91 3.46 -11.58
N ILE A 327 -17.47 4.72 -11.61
CA ILE A 327 -16.14 5.13 -12.13
C ILE A 327 -15.14 5.25 -10.98
N TRP A 328 -13.89 4.84 -11.22
CA TRP A 328 -12.82 4.93 -10.23
C TRP A 328 -12.58 6.39 -9.77
N PRO A 329 -12.74 6.70 -8.47
CA PRO A 329 -12.56 8.05 -7.98
C PRO A 329 -11.09 8.39 -7.78
N SER A 330 -10.79 9.68 -7.86
CA SER A 330 -9.53 10.30 -7.48
C SER A 330 -9.83 11.55 -6.67
N TRP A 331 -9.04 11.83 -5.65
CA TRP A 331 -9.33 12.89 -4.69
C TRP A 331 -8.21 13.93 -4.70
N THR A 332 -8.57 15.20 -4.86
CA THR A 332 -7.68 16.35 -4.71
C THR A 332 -8.25 17.30 -3.67
N VAL A 333 -7.40 18.15 -3.11
CA VAL A 333 -7.83 19.25 -2.25
C VAL A 333 -7.90 20.52 -3.11
N GLY A 334 -9.04 21.20 -3.07
CA GLY A 334 -9.25 22.53 -3.64
C GLY A 334 -9.25 23.62 -2.57
N GLY A 335 -9.35 24.88 -3.00
CA GLY A 335 -9.40 26.04 -2.11
C GLY A 335 -8.11 26.25 -1.31
N GLN A 336 -8.12 27.26 -0.43
CA GLN A 336 -7.03 27.53 0.51
C GLN A 336 -7.51 27.24 1.95
N VAL A 337 -6.69 26.52 2.71
CA VAL A 337 -6.95 26.13 4.11
C VAL A 337 -5.73 26.40 4.99
N SER A 338 -5.94 26.40 6.31
CA SER A 338 -4.85 26.51 7.29
C SER A 338 -3.87 25.31 7.21
N ARG A 339 -2.63 25.50 7.67
CA ARG A 339 -1.58 24.46 7.61
C ARG A 339 -1.97 23.18 8.37
N ASP A 340 -2.65 23.29 9.50
CA ASP A 340 -3.06 22.13 10.29
C ASP A 340 -4.17 21.34 9.58
N LEU A 341 -5.12 22.05 8.96
CA LEU A 341 -6.15 21.41 8.14
C LEU A 341 -5.57 20.77 6.87
N LYS A 342 -4.49 21.31 6.29
CA LYS A 342 -3.80 20.64 5.16
C LYS A 342 -3.33 19.22 5.54
N LYS A 343 -2.75 19.04 6.74
CA LYS A 343 -2.30 17.72 7.21
C LYS A 343 -3.48 16.77 7.43
N LEU A 344 -4.58 17.28 8.00
CA LEU A 344 -5.82 16.53 8.17
C LEU A 344 -6.39 16.07 6.82
N LEU A 345 -6.46 16.97 5.85
CA LEU A 345 -6.95 16.69 4.50
C LEU A 345 -6.03 15.72 3.74
N LEU A 346 -4.72 15.76 3.97
CA LEU A 346 -3.78 14.78 3.44
C LEU A 346 -4.08 13.37 3.96
N VAL A 347 -4.34 13.22 5.27
CA VAL A 347 -4.74 11.93 5.85
C VAL A 347 -6.06 11.46 5.25
N LEU A 348 -7.06 12.33 5.15
CA LEU A 348 -8.35 12.02 4.54
C LEU A 348 -8.18 11.54 3.09
N MET A 349 -7.52 12.32 2.24
CA MET A 349 -7.30 12.00 0.83
C MET A 349 -6.54 10.68 0.65
N MET A 350 -5.54 10.40 1.50
CA MET A 350 -4.76 9.15 1.45
C MET A 350 -5.53 7.92 1.93
N THR A 351 -6.63 8.11 2.68
CA THR A 351 -7.42 7.02 3.27
C THR A 351 -8.80 6.85 2.63
N LEU A 352 -9.23 7.75 1.75
CA LEU A 352 -10.41 7.58 0.92
C LEU A 352 -10.22 6.48 -0.16
N PRO A 353 -11.32 5.84 -0.62
CA PRO A 353 -11.29 4.92 -1.76
C PRO A 353 -10.87 5.64 -3.04
N GLY A 354 -10.13 4.98 -3.92
CA GLY A 354 -9.64 5.60 -5.15
C GLY A 354 -8.30 6.31 -5.00
N SER A 355 -7.79 6.93 -6.06
CA SER A 355 -6.39 7.37 -6.13
C SER A 355 -6.20 8.81 -5.63
N PRO A 356 -5.32 9.09 -4.67
CA PRO A 356 -5.09 10.46 -4.20
C PRO A 356 -4.30 11.27 -5.24
N ALA A 357 -4.65 12.54 -5.41
CA ALA A 357 -3.99 13.49 -6.30
C ALA A 357 -3.51 14.72 -5.51
N VAL A 358 -2.27 14.65 -5.07
CA VAL A 358 -1.61 15.64 -4.22
C VAL A 358 -1.18 16.82 -5.08
N ARG A 359 -1.55 18.05 -4.71
CA ARG A 359 -1.06 19.26 -5.38
C ARG A 359 0.34 19.61 -4.86
N TYR A 360 1.11 20.30 -5.70
CA TYR A 360 2.38 20.90 -5.29
C TYR A 360 2.22 21.67 -3.97
N ASP A 361 3.08 21.36 -3.00
CA ASP A 361 3.17 22.03 -1.71
C ASP A 361 4.64 22.23 -1.37
N GLU A 362 5.02 23.46 -1.01
CA GLU A 362 6.41 23.84 -0.71
C GLU A 362 7.00 23.08 0.48
N ASP A 363 6.15 22.49 1.31
CA ASP A 363 6.51 21.67 2.46
C ASP A 363 6.98 20.26 2.08
N LEU A 364 6.69 19.80 0.85
CA LEU A 364 7.09 18.49 0.33
C LEU A 364 8.34 18.54 -0.55
N ASP A 365 8.81 19.73 -0.91
CA ASP A 365 9.87 19.94 -1.89
C ASP A 365 11.30 19.91 -1.31
N GLN A 366 12.23 19.32 -2.07
CA GLN A 366 13.62 19.13 -1.65
C GLN A 366 14.55 20.33 -1.96
N THR A 367 14.14 21.22 -2.87
CA THR A 367 14.98 22.25 -3.54
C THR A 367 15.59 23.29 -2.60
N GLN A 368 15.02 23.53 -1.42
CA GLN A 368 15.61 24.46 -0.45
C GLN A 368 16.87 23.88 0.24
N ASN A 369 17.01 22.56 0.33
CA ASN A 369 18.13 21.93 1.03
C ASN A 369 19.45 22.03 0.24
N VAL A 370 19.37 22.17 -1.09
CA VAL A 370 20.55 22.27 -1.97
C VAL A 370 21.05 23.71 -2.07
N SER A 371 20.14 24.69 -2.08
CA SER A 371 20.51 26.12 -2.13
C SER A 371 21.32 26.57 -0.89
N MET A 372 21.02 26.02 0.30
CA MET A 372 21.78 26.32 1.53
C MET A 372 23.18 25.69 1.57
N LYS A 373 23.47 24.68 0.75
CA LYS A 373 24.79 24.03 0.73
C LYS A 373 25.80 24.78 -0.15
N VAL A 374 25.35 25.68 -1.02
CA VAL A 374 26.22 26.46 -1.90
C VAL A 374 26.61 27.82 -1.28
N SER A 375 25.81 28.35 -0.35
CA SER A 375 26.03 29.67 0.26
C SER A 375 26.79 29.66 1.60
N SER A 376 27.20 28.50 2.12
CA SER A 376 27.94 28.38 3.40
C SER A 376 29.47 28.36 3.27
N SER A 377 30.01 29.08 2.27
CA SER A 377 31.47 29.27 2.10
C SER A 377 31.93 30.74 2.10
N GLN A 378 31.21 31.63 2.79
CA GLN A 378 31.77 32.92 3.18
C GLN A 378 31.25 33.28 4.58
N GLY A 379 32.16 33.39 5.53
CA GLY A 379 31.83 33.52 6.95
C GLY A 379 31.24 34.87 7.31
N GLU A 380 30.20 34.82 8.15
CA GLU A 380 30.01 35.70 9.31
C GLU A 380 28.88 35.11 10.15
N ALA A 381 29.10 34.99 11.46
CA ALA A 381 28.18 34.40 12.39
C ALA A 381 27.00 35.36 12.63
N ILE A 382 25.80 34.96 12.18
CA ILE A 382 24.53 35.56 12.57
C ILE A 382 23.66 34.44 13.17
N GLU A 383 23.05 34.73 14.32
CA GLU A 383 22.37 33.77 15.20
C GLU A 383 21.22 32.97 14.54
N PRO A 384 20.94 31.72 14.99
CA PRO A 384 20.06 30.80 14.28
C PRO A 384 18.73 30.51 15.01
N ASP A 385 17.85 31.50 15.21
CA ASP A 385 16.62 31.26 16.01
C ASP A 385 15.28 31.23 15.25
N THR A 386 15.27 31.40 13.91
CA THR A 386 14.02 31.30 13.11
C THR A 386 14.02 30.27 11.99
N SER A 387 15.17 29.64 11.69
CA SER A 387 15.29 28.64 10.60
C SER A 387 14.93 27.21 11.02
N THR A 388 15.01 26.88 12.31
CA THR A 388 14.85 25.50 12.81
C THR A 388 13.40 25.02 12.88
N ASP A 389 12.43 25.91 13.10
CA ASP A 389 11.03 25.52 13.26
C ASP A 389 10.34 25.18 11.92
N GLY A 390 10.64 25.95 10.87
CA GLY A 390 10.18 25.67 9.51
C GLY A 390 10.73 24.35 8.99
N GLU A 391 12.02 24.07 9.22
CA GLU A 391 12.63 22.82 8.77
C GLU A 391 12.06 21.59 9.50
N LYS A 392 11.82 21.69 10.81
CA LYS A 392 11.11 20.64 11.56
C LYS A 392 9.71 20.39 11.01
N THR A 393 8.98 21.44 10.68
CA THR A 393 7.62 21.33 10.11
C THR A 393 7.64 20.62 8.76
N LYS A 394 8.59 20.95 7.89
CA LYS A 394 8.78 20.25 6.60
C LYS A 394 9.13 18.78 6.78
N ARG A 395 10.07 18.46 7.67
CA ARG A 395 10.42 17.07 7.99
C ARG A 395 9.22 16.28 8.50
N LEU A 396 8.36 16.89 9.33
CA LEU A 396 7.14 16.27 9.81
C LEU A 396 6.12 16.04 8.68
N ALA A 397 5.94 17.01 7.77
CA ALA A 397 5.05 16.87 6.62
C ALA A 397 5.52 15.73 5.68
N VAL A 398 6.81 15.68 5.36
CA VAL A 398 7.42 14.61 4.56
C VAL A 398 7.31 13.25 5.27
N ALA A 399 7.56 13.19 6.58
CA ALA A 399 7.42 11.97 7.36
C ALA A 399 5.98 11.46 7.41
N LEU A 400 5.01 12.36 7.61
CA LEU A 400 3.58 12.05 7.56
C LEU A 400 3.19 11.50 6.18
N PHE A 401 3.60 12.19 5.11
CA PHE A 401 3.33 11.76 3.74
C PHE A 401 3.91 10.37 3.45
N THR A 402 5.19 10.16 3.79
CA THR A 402 5.89 8.89 3.58
C THR A 402 5.25 7.75 4.37
N SER A 403 4.83 8.03 5.61
CA SER A 403 4.10 7.07 6.47
C SER A 403 2.77 6.67 5.84
N LEU A 404 1.98 7.63 5.37
CA LEU A 404 0.70 7.42 4.71
C LEU A 404 0.85 6.65 3.40
N SER A 405 1.78 7.07 2.52
CA SER A 405 2.02 6.41 1.24
C SER A 405 2.45 4.95 1.44
N ARG A 406 3.38 4.69 2.37
CA ARG A 406 3.81 3.33 2.70
C ARG A 406 2.68 2.48 3.29
N SER A 407 1.88 3.05 4.19
CA SER A 407 0.75 2.35 4.80
C SER A 407 -0.28 1.98 3.74
N ARG A 408 -0.62 2.94 2.86
CA ARG A 408 -1.53 2.70 1.75
C ARG A 408 -0.99 1.64 0.78
N GLY A 409 0.28 1.71 0.39
CA GLY A 409 0.88 0.74 -0.55
C GLY A 409 1.01 -0.69 -0.01
N ARG A 410 0.97 -0.88 1.31
CA ARG A 410 1.09 -2.19 1.96
C ARG A 410 -0.23 -2.80 2.41
N GLU A 411 -1.21 -1.96 2.75
CA GLU A 411 -2.44 -2.40 3.40
C GLU A 411 -3.58 -2.50 2.37
N GLU A 412 -4.00 -3.73 2.09
CA GLU A 412 -5.08 -4.00 1.12
C GLU A 412 -6.39 -3.30 1.49
N ALA A 413 -6.69 -3.15 2.79
CA ALA A 413 -7.88 -2.44 3.25
C ALA A 413 -7.90 -0.96 2.83
N LEU A 414 -6.74 -0.31 2.66
CA LEU A 414 -6.69 1.07 2.20
C LEU A 414 -6.75 1.18 0.66
N LEU A 415 -6.30 0.15 -0.07
CA LEU A 415 -6.33 0.10 -1.54
C LEU A 415 -7.67 -0.39 -2.08
N TYR A 416 -8.12 -1.55 -1.61
CA TYR A 416 -9.28 -2.31 -2.11
C TYR A 416 -10.46 -2.31 -1.14
N GLY A 417 -10.21 -1.94 0.12
CA GLY A 417 -11.20 -2.11 1.17
C GLY A 417 -12.46 -1.28 0.96
N SER A 418 -13.58 -1.86 1.36
CA SER A 418 -14.87 -1.19 1.38
C SER A 418 -14.84 0.03 2.29
N PHE A 419 -15.67 1.01 1.95
CA PHE A 419 -15.83 2.23 2.70
C PHE A 419 -17.14 2.20 3.48
N THR A 420 -17.10 2.64 4.74
CA THR A 420 -18.31 2.76 5.56
C THR A 420 -18.20 4.03 6.39
N PHE A 421 -19.04 5.02 6.07
CA PHE A 421 -19.15 6.23 6.87
C PHE A 421 -19.79 5.92 8.24
N LEU A 422 -19.23 6.49 9.31
CA LEU A 422 -19.70 6.32 10.68
C LEU A 422 -20.19 7.69 11.18
N PRO A 423 -21.50 7.99 11.03
CA PRO A 423 -22.03 9.26 11.47
C PRO A 423 -22.01 9.35 12.99
N PHE A 424 -21.64 10.51 13.52
CA PHE A 424 -21.91 10.83 14.92
C PHE A 424 -23.36 11.31 15.04
N ASN A 425 -24.09 10.83 16.05
CA ASN A 425 -25.40 11.36 16.34
C ASN A 425 -25.24 12.81 16.80
N SER A 426 -25.45 13.75 15.88
CA SER A 426 -25.67 15.15 16.20
C SER A 426 -26.99 15.23 16.98
N SER A 427 -26.95 15.01 18.28
CA SER A 427 -28.08 15.31 19.18
C SER A 427 -28.20 16.82 19.35
N THR A 428 -28.53 17.50 18.25
CA THR A 428 -29.15 18.80 18.20
C THR A 428 -30.41 18.60 17.40
N ASN A 429 -31.56 18.72 18.08
CA ASN A 429 -32.88 18.77 17.46
C ASN A 429 -32.90 19.88 16.39
N SER A 430 -32.58 19.53 15.15
CA SER A 430 -33.00 20.29 13.96
C SER A 430 -34.43 19.85 13.62
N SER A 431 -35.34 19.97 14.58
CA SER A 431 -36.76 19.97 14.27
C SER A 431 -37.08 21.29 13.58
N SER A 432 -37.51 21.18 12.33
CA SER A 432 -38.36 22.15 11.61
C SER A 432 -37.84 23.58 11.50
N PHE A 433 -37.54 23.98 10.25
CA PHE A 433 -37.63 25.37 9.82
C PHE A 433 -39.02 25.95 10.17
N SER A 434 -39.11 26.63 11.31
CA SER A 434 -40.03 27.75 11.50
C SER A 434 -39.19 28.97 11.83
N SER A 435 -39.22 29.93 10.92
CA SER A 435 -38.54 31.21 10.96
C SER A 435 -38.87 31.96 12.25
N ASN A 436 -37.87 32.23 13.08
CA ASN A 436 -37.57 33.56 13.65
C ASN A 436 -36.60 33.46 14.82
N SER A 437 -35.63 34.37 14.79
CA SER A 437 -34.90 34.94 15.93
C SER A 437 -33.64 34.24 16.47
N THR A 438 -32.57 35.04 16.39
CA THR A 438 -31.43 35.23 17.32
C THR A 438 -30.32 34.18 17.36
N LEU A 439 -29.16 34.63 16.81
CA LEU A 439 -27.78 34.14 16.98
C LEU A 439 -27.63 32.89 17.86
N ALA A 440 -27.71 31.72 17.24
CA ALA A 440 -27.02 30.54 17.76
C ALA A 440 -25.55 30.68 17.35
N SER A 441 -24.65 30.72 18.34
CA SER A 441 -23.21 30.55 18.12
C SER A 441 -22.99 29.31 17.25
N PRO A 442 -22.03 29.33 16.29
CA PRO A 442 -21.78 28.16 15.48
C PRO A 442 -21.37 27.01 16.40
N SER A 443 -22.16 25.93 16.41
CA SER A 443 -21.77 24.66 17.03
C SER A 443 -20.37 24.29 16.53
N SER A 444 -19.50 23.78 17.41
CA SER A 444 -18.19 23.28 17.01
C SER A 444 -18.37 22.23 15.91
N PRO A 445 -17.49 22.22 14.89
CA PRO A 445 -17.67 21.34 13.75
C PRO A 445 -17.57 19.88 14.20
N PRO A 446 -18.37 18.99 13.59
CA PRO A 446 -18.48 17.62 14.03
C PRO A 446 -17.15 16.88 13.85
N ILE A 447 -16.91 15.91 14.74
CA ILE A 447 -15.93 14.85 14.47
C ILE A 447 -16.48 14.02 13.32
N LEU A 448 -15.65 13.71 12.35
CA LEU A 448 -16.01 12.83 11.24
C LEU A 448 -15.24 11.52 11.36
N ALA A 449 -15.91 10.41 11.04
CA ALA A 449 -15.30 9.10 11.10
C ALA A 449 -15.78 8.19 9.99
N PHE A 450 -14.89 7.30 9.55
CA PHE A 450 -15.23 6.23 8.61
C PHE A 450 -14.31 5.04 8.78
N LEU A 451 -14.75 3.91 8.23
CA LEU A 451 -14.07 2.63 8.26
C LEU A 451 -13.61 2.26 6.85
N ARG A 452 -12.39 1.75 6.74
CA ARG A 452 -11.89 1.03 5.57
C ARG A 452 -11.69 -0.44 5.93
N SER A 453 -12.42 -1.33 5.27
CA SER A 453 -12.46 -2.76 5.65
C SER A 453 -12.12 -3.67 4.49
N TRP A 454 -11.27 -4.65 4.75
CA TRP A 454 -10.98 -5.72 3.79
C TRP A 454 -10.76 -7.03 4.52
N GLY A 455 -11.61 -8.01 4.23
CA GLY A 455 -11.64 -9.28 4.96
C GLY A 455 -11.81 -9.07 6.47
N CYS A 456 -10.77 -9.43 7.23
CA CYS A 456 -10.75 -9.30 8.69
C CYS A 456 -9.98 -8.05 9.20
N VAL A 457 -9.42 -7.25 8.29
CA VAL A 457 -8.64 -6.07 8.64
C VAL A 457 -9.52 -4.83 8.50
N HIS A 458 -9.57 -4.02 9.57
CA HIS A 458 -10.37 -2.82 9.63
C HIS A 458 -9.51 -1.63 10.04
N PHE A 459 -9.58 -0.53 9.30
CA PHE A 459 -8.96 0.75 9.63
C PHE A 459 -10.05 1.75 10.00
N LEU A 460 -9.94 2.32 11.20
CA LEU A 460 -10.75 3.43 11.65
C LEU A 460 -10.00 4.74 11.38
N ILE A 461 -10.65 5.64 10.66
CA ILE A 461 -10.16 6.99 10.43
C ILE A 461 -11.04 7.94 11.22
N LEU A 462 -10.40 8.80 12.03
CA LEU A 462 -11.04 9.81 12.86
C LEU A 462 -10.48 11.17 12.49
N LEU A 463 -11.36 12.14 12.26
CA LEU A 463 -11.04 13.50 11.83
C LEU A 463 -11.71 14.48 12.78
N ASN A 464 -10.92 15.19 13.58
CA ASN A 464 -11.40 16.33 14.34
C ASN A 464 -11.08 17.61 13.57
N VAL A 465 -12.04 18.10 12.78
CA VAL A 465 -11.87 19.32 11.98
C VAL A 465 -11.89 20.57 12.87
N GLY A 466 -12.46 20.46 14.07
CA GLY A 466 -12.66 21.59 14.96
C GLY A 466 -11.44 22.07 15.72
N PRO A 467 -11.53 23.30 16.28
CA PRO A 467 -10.49 23.87 17.13
C PRO A 467 -10.54 23.35 18.56
N GLU A 468 -11.56 22.56 18.91
CA GLU A 468 -11.78 22.04 20.27
C GLU A 468 -11.24 20.62 20.42
N MET A 469 -10.86 20.26 21.64
CA MET A 469 -10.47 18.90 21.99
C MET A 469 -11.71 18.08 22.29
N ASN A 470 -11.87 16.94 21.61
CA ASN A 470 -13.08 16.13 21.69
C ASN A 470 -12.79 14.71 22.18
N ARG A 471 -13.64 14.20 23.07
CA ARG A 471 -13.63 12.79 23.51
C ARG A 471 -14.69 12.02 22.74
N LEU A 472 -14.37 10.79 22.35
CA LEU A 472 -15.34 9.91 21.72
C LEU A 472 -16.32 9.36 22.76
N ASP A 473 -17.62 9.40 22.47
CA ASP A 473 -18.63 8.69 23.25
C ASP A 473 -18.44 7.18 23.04
N PRO A 474 -18.17 6.35 24.05
CA PRO A 474 -18.00 4.91 23.88
C PRO A 474 -19.18 4.18 23.22
N ALA A 475 -20.39 4.75 23.27
CA ALA A 475 -21.60 4.16 22.72
C ALA A 475 -21.86 4.52 21.24
N TRP A 476 -21.08 5.41 20.63
CA TRP A 476 -21.37 5.94 19.29
C TRP A 476 -21.35 4.89 18.18
N ALA A 477 -20.44 3.91 18.28
CA ALA A 477 -20.23 2.88 17.27
C ALA A 477 -20.02 1.52 17.94
N PRO A 478 -21.11 0.85 18.38
CA PRO A 478 -21.03 -0.38 19.18
C PRO A 478 -20.50 -1.59 18.39
N SER A 479 -20.45 -1.51 17.07
CA SER A 479 -19.93 -2.56 16.19
C SER A 479 -18.41 -2.58 16.08
N LEU A 480 -17.71 -1.54 16.56
CA LEU A 480 -16.26 -1.45 16.47
C LEU A 480 -15.57 -2.29 17.55
N PRO A 481 -14.41 -2.90 17.24
CA PRO A 481 -13.59 -3.55 18.26
C PRO A 481 -13.08 -2.54 19.31
N VAL A 482 -12.96 -3.00 20.56
CA VAL A 482 -12.63 -2.15 21.72
C VAL A 482 -11.21 -1.55 21.67
N ALA A 483 -10.30 -2.21 20.97
CA ALA A 483 -8.89 -1.82 20.91
C ALA A 483 -8.33 -1.82 19.48
N GLY A 484 -7.31 -1.00 19.28
CA GLY A 484 -6.60 -0.86 18.02
C GLY A 484 -5.14 -0.46 18.24
N VAL A 485 -4.39 -0.31 17.15
CA VAL A 485 -3.02 0.22 17.15
C VAL A 485 -2.98 1.45 16.26
N PHE A 486 -2.31 2.50 16.73
CA PHE A 486 -2.06 3.68 15.92
C PHE A 486 -1.17 3.33 14.73
N VAL A 487 -1.63 3.66 13.53
CA VAL A 487 -0.87 3.52 12.29
C VAL A 487 -0.16 4.83 12.00
N THR A 488 -0.90 5.94 12.07
CA THR A 488 -0.35 7.29 11.91
C THR A 488 -1.29 8.32 12.54
N SER A 489 -0.74 9.47 12.91
CA SER A 489 -1.49 10.67 13.30
C SER A 489 -0.89 11.89 12.60
N THR A 490 -1.67 12.97 12.45
CA THR A 490 -1.17 14.24 11.91
C THR A 490 0.06 14.80 12.65
N GLY A 491 0.13 14.56 13.97
CA GLY A 491 1.28 14.92 14.81
C GLY A 491 2.45 13.94 14.77
N MET A 492 2.29 12.76 14.18
CA MET A 492 3.28 11.66 14.13
C MET A 492 3.81 11.21 15.50
N ASP A 493 3.08 11.52 16.57
CA ASP A 493 3.49 11.32 17.97
C ASP A 493 2.65 10.25 18.70
N ARG A 494 1.63 9.69 18.03
CA ARG A 494 0.80 8.61 18.58
C ARG A 494 1.30 7.25 18.12
N LEU A 495 1.70 6.41 19.07
CA LEU A 495 2.28 5.10 18.81
C LEU A 495 1.71 4.04 19.75
N GLY A 496 1.69 2.79 19.28
CA GLY A 496 1.32 1.63 20.09
C GLY A 496 -0.17 1.30 20.12
N SER A 497 -0.52 0.34 20.98
CA SER A 497 -1.89 -0.13 21.20
C SER A 497 -2.68 0.84 22.07
N MET A 498 -3.96 1.01 21.77
CA MET A 498 -4.87 1.91 22.46
C MET A 498 -6.26 1.27 22.58
N THR A 499 -7.03 1.75 23.54
CA THR A 499 -8.45 1.43 23.69
C THR A 499 -9.27 2.64 23.25
N LEU A 500 -10.34 2.41 22.48
CA LEU A 500 -11.12 3.51 21.86
C LEU A 500 -11.88 4.35 22.89
N ASP A 501 -12.22 3.77 24.04
CA ASP A 501 -12.89 4.42 25.18
C ASP A 501 -12.08 5.55 25.83
N LYS A 502 -10.75 5.52 25.70
CA LYS A 502 -9.83 6.51 26.26
C LYS A 502 -9.29 7.48 25.22
N LEU A 503 -9.77 7.39 23.98
CA LEU A 503 -9.25 8.22 22.91
C LEU A 503 -9.78 9.65 22.99
N GLU A 504 -8.84 10.59 23.01
CA GLU A 504 -9.12 12.02 22.91
C GLU A 504 -8.48 12.56 21.63
N LEU A 505 -9.28 13.28 20.83
CA LEU A 505 -8.86 13.93 19.59
C LEU A 505 -8.48 15.39 19.87
N ARG A 506 -7.27 15.76 19.49
CA ARG A 506 -6.78 17.15 19.57
C ARG A 506 -7.40 18.01 18.46
N PRO A 507 -7.34 19.35 18.58
CA PRO A 507 -7.77 20.25 17.53
C PRO A 507 -7.10 19.97 16.18
N HIS A 508 -7.87 19.98 15.09
CA HIS A 508 -7.39 19.76 13.71
C HIS A 508 -6.61 18.44 13.53
N GLU A 509 -6.88 17.43 14.35
CA GLU A 509 -6.16 16.16 14.35
C GLU A 509 -6.89 15.10 13.51
N ALA A 510 -6.15 14.44 12.63
CA ALA A 510 -6.55 13.16 12.04
C ALA A 510 -5.72 12.01 12.61
N ILE A 511 -6.39 10.88 12.83
CA ILE A 511 -5.80 9.64 13.34
C ILE A 511 -6.27 8.46 12.48
N VAL A 512 -5.32 7.58 12.15
CA VAL A 512 -5.59 6.29 11.49
C VAL A 512 -5.24 5.17 12.47
N ILE A 513 -6.21 4.30 12.75
CA ILE A 513 -6.09 3.20 13.72
C ILE A 513 -6.41 1.89 13.02
N LYS A 514 -5.55 0.89 13.17
CA LYS A 514 -5.83 -0.48 12.75
C LYS A 514 -6.55 -1.20 13.90
N LEU A 515 -7.76 -1.67 13.68
CA LEU A 515 -8.58 -2.34 14.69
C LEU A 515 -8.31 -3.84 14.71
N PHE A 516 -8.35 -4.45 15.90
CA PHE A 516 -8.23 -5.89 16.08
C PHE A 516 -9.52 -6.45 16.67
N LYS A 517 -10.08 -7.48 16.04
CA LYS A 517 -11.19 -8.22 16.68
C LYS A 517 -10.64 -8.93 17.91
N ALA A 518 -11.27 -8.70 19.06
CA ALA A 518 -10.95 -9.39 20.30
C ALA A 518 -11.03 -10.92 20.07
N GLY A 519 -9.92 -11.63 20.33
CA GLY A 519 -9.81 -13.07 20.12
C GLY A 519 -9.07 -13.53 18.86
N SER A 520 -8.62 -12.61 17.98
CA SER A 520 -7.76 -12.93 16.83
C SER A 520 -6.27 -12.77 17.17
N TYR A 521 -5.81 -13.50 18.17
CA TYR A 521 -4.39 -13.80 18.34
C TYR A 521 -4.19 -15.30 18.11
N SER A 522 -3.53 -15.63 17.01
CA SER A 522 -2.80 -16.88 16.80
C SER A 522 -1.68 -16.58 15.82
#